data_AF-A0A961IE84-F1
#
_entry.id   AF-A0A961IE84-F1
#
_cell.length_a   1.000
_cell.length_b   1.000
_cell.length_c   1.000
_cell.angle_alpha   90.00
_cell.angle_beta   90.00
_cell.angle_gamma   90.00
#
_symmetry.space_group_name_H-M   'P 1'
#
loop_
_entity.id
_entity.type
_entity.pdbx_description
1 polymer ?
#
loop_
_entity_poly.entity_id
_entity_poly.type
_entity_poly.pdbx_seq_one_letter_code
_entity_poly.pdbx_strand_id
1 'polypeptide(L)'
;MSRIVASRTCYPPHYYDQDQLIAAFRDVWGQRHFNVDRLEQFHRNVMVGGRHLALPLEKYAALKGFGDSNAAWLDAAVDLAENTVQSLLDSVDARPEEIQLLVSTTVTGIAVPSLEARLMNRIAFQTDTRRMPLFGLGCLGGAAGISRAAEYLRGHPDHAAILIALEFCSLTLQREDLSIANIVSSGLFGDGAAAVLLAGEK
;
A
#
# COMPACT_ATOMS: atom_id res chain seq x y z
N MET A 1 -17.97 12.37 -19.08
CA MET A 1 -17.86 11.98 -17.65
C MET A 1 -16.39 11.71 -17.37
N SER A 2 -15.97 10.98 -16.34
CA SER A 2 -14.59 10.45 -16.28
C SER A 2 -14.65 8.94 -16.36
N ARG A 3 -13.61 8.32 -16.89
CA ARG A 3 -13.51 6.86 -17.04
C ARG A 3 -12.20 6.33 -16.50
N ILE A 4 -12.23 5.09 -16.02
CA ILE A 4 -11.02 4.32 -15.73
C ILE A 4 -10.46 3.81 -17.06
N VAL A 5 -9.21 4.15 -17.35
CA VAL A 5 -8.49 3.74 -18.55
C VAL A 5 -7.79 2.40 -18.33
N ALA A 6 -7.09 2.27 -17.20
CA ALA A 6 -6.36 1.06 -16.83
C ALA A 6 -6.18 0.97 -15.31
N SER A 7 -5.87 -0.23 -14.84
CA SER A 7 -5.43 -0.48 -13.48
C SER A 7 -4.29 -1.50 -13.45
N ARG A 8 -3.45 -1.41 -12.41
CA ARG A 8 -2.37 -2.36 -12.12
C ARG A 8 -2.23 -2.58 -10.63
N THR A 9 -1.78 -3.77 -10.27
CA THR A 9 -1.39 -4.14 -8.91
C THR A 9 0.05 -4.63 -8.91
N CYS A 10 0.79 -4.30 -7.86
CA CYS A 10 2.12 -4.82 -7.62
C CYS A 10 2.25 -5.19 -6.14
N TYR A 11 3.11 -6.17 -5.87
CA TYR A 11 3.34 -6.68 -4.53
C TYR A 11 4.84 -6.68 -4.23
N PRO A 12 5.26 -6.51 -2.97
CA PRO A 12 6.62 -6.80 -2.55
C PRO A 12 7.03 -8.24 -2.92
N PRO A 13 8.32 -8.52 -3.14
CA PRO A 13 8.75 -9.84 -3.62
C PRO A 13 8.67 -10.95 -2.55
N HIS A 14 8.47 -10.62 -1.29
CA HIS A 14 8.55 -11.57 -0.18
C HIS A 14 7.19 -12.21 0.11
N TYR A 15 6.85 -13.26 -0.64
CA TYR A 15 5.65 -14.06 -0.40
C TYR A 15 5.88 -15.13 0.67
N TYR A 16 4.92 -15.26 1.58
CA TYR A 16 4.87 -16.34 2.56
C TYR A 16 3.46 -16.93 2.62
N ASP A 17 3.38 -18.25 2.67
CA ASP A 17 2.11 -18.93 2.91
C ASP A 17 1.65 -18.75 4.36
N GLN A 18 0.40 -19.13 4.63
CA GLN A 18 -0.18 -18.94 5.95
C GLN A 18 0.50 -19.79 7.03
N ASP A 19 1.04 -20.97 6.71
CA ASP A 19 1.72 -21.83 7.69
C ASP A 19 3.09 -21.24 8.10
N GLN A 20 3.85 -20.69 7.15
CA GLN A 20 5.08 -19.94 7.40
C GLN A 20 4.82 -18.71 8.30
N LEU A 21 3.74 -17.99 8.03
CA LEU A 21 3.37 -16.80 8.81
C LEU A 21 2.91 -17.19 10.22
N ILE A 22 2.10 -18.24 10.37
CA ILE A 22 1.71 -18.77 11.69
C ILE A 22 2.97 -19.14 12.47
N ALA A 23 3.91 -19.89 11.87
CA ALA A 23 5.17 -20.25 12.53
C ALA A 23 5.94 -19.01 13.02
N ALA A 24 6.11 -17.99 12.18
CA ALA A 24 6.76 -16.74 12.58
C ALA A 24 6.04 -16.03 13.74
N PHE A 25 4.71 -16.00 13.75
CA PHE A 25 3.94 -15.43 14.85
C PHE A 25 4.01 -16.27 16.13
N ARG A 26 4.12 -17.59 16.03
CA ARG A 26 4.35 -18.48 17.18
C ARG A 26 5.68 -18.16 17.86
N ASP A 27 6.73 -17.87 17.11
CA ASP A 27 8.03 -17.49 17.66
C ASP A 27 7.97 -16.15 18.41
N VAL A 28 7.20 -15.18 17.89
CA VAL A 28 7.04 -13.85 18.50
C VAL A 28 6.17 -13.89 19.75
N TRP A 29 5.04 -14.60 19.73
CA TRP A 29 4.04 -14.55 20.82
C TRP A 29 4.00 -15.77 21.73
N GLY A 30 4.53 -16.92 21.30
CA GLY A 30 4.54 -18.15 22.10
C GLY A 30 5.27 -18.02 23.43
N GLN A 31 6.21 -17.09 23.54
CA GLN A 31 6.98 -16.83 24.76
C GLN A 31 6.22 -15.98 25.81
N ARG A 32 5.03 -15.48 25.51
CA ARG A 32 4.30 -14.48 26.33
C ARG A 32 3.07 -15.03 27.08
N HIS A 33 3.07 -16.31 27.47
CA HIS A 33 1.90 -17.00 28.09
C HIS A 33 0.60 -16.87 27.29
N PHE A 34 0.73 -16.81 25.96
CA PHE A 34 -0.37 -16.62 25.03
C PHE A 34 -0.95 -17.97 24.55
N ASN A 35 -2.26 -18.03 24.30
CA ASN A 35 -2.91 -19.24 23.76
C ASN A 35 -2.65 -19.35 22.26
N VAL A 36 -1.57 -20.06 21.92
CA VAL A 36 -1.10 -20.21 20.54
C VAL A 36 -2.10 -20.95 19.64
N ASP A 37 -2.92 -21.84 20.20
CA ASP A 37 -3.95 -22.56 19.45
C ASP A 37 -5.03 -21.60 18.93
N ARG A 38 -5.35 -20.54 19.67
CA ARG A 38 -6.28 -19.50 19.19
C ARG A 38 -5.68 -18.68 18.04
N LEU A 39 -4.39 -18.37 18.07
CA LEU A 39 -3.72 -17.68 16.96
C LEU A 39 -3.86 -18.49 15.68
N GLU A 40 -3.50 -19.78 15.74
CA GLU A 40 -3.63 -20.67 14.58
C GLU A 40 -5.09 -20.79 14.14
N GLN A 41 -6.03 -20.96 15.07
CA GLN A 41 -7.44 -21.02 14.75
C GLN A 41 -7.91 -19.76 14.01
N PHE A 42 -7.57 -18.55 14.49
CA PHE A 42 -7.93 -17.31 13.79
C PHE A 42 -7.28 -17.23 12.42
N HIS A 43 -5.98 -17.50 12.32
CA HIS A 43 -5.23 -17.41 11.06
C HIS A 43 -5.70 -18.41 10.01
N ARG A 44 -6.16 -19.60 10.41
CA ARG A 44 -6.77 -20.57 9.48
C ARG A 44 -8.18 -20.17 9.04
N ASN A 45 -8.91 -19.41 9.88
CA ASN A 45 -10.29 -18.99 9.59
C ASN A 45 -10.40 -17.66 8.83
N VAL A 46 -9.31 -16.89 8.63
CA VAL A 46 -9.35 -15.67 7.80
C VAL A 46 -9.40 -15.94 6.30
N MET A 47 -9.25 -17.20 5.86
CA MET A 47 -9.31 -17.61 4.45
C MET A 47 -8.25 -16.95 3.55
N VAL A 48 -7.10 -16.58 4.11
CA VAL A 48 -5.94 -16.04 3.39
C VAL A 48 -4.91 -17.15 3.18
N GLY A 49 -4.57 -17.45 1.92
CA GLY A 49 -3.61 -18.52 1.60
C GLY A 49 -2.14 -18.14 1.81
N GLY A 50 -1.82 -16.86 1.68
CA GLY A 50 -0.48 -16.31 1.89
C GLY A 50 -0.45 -14.82 1.57
N ARG A 51 0.63 -14.15 1.94
CA ARG A 51 0.77 -12.69 1.85
C ARG A 51 2.16 -12.29 1.42
N HIS A 52 2.22 -11.18 0.70
CA HIS A 52 3.46 -10.47 0.44
C HIS A 52 3.78 -9.53 1.61
N LEU A 53 5.06 -9.40 1.93
CA LEU A 53 5.60 -8.54 2.99
C LEU A 53 6.66 -7.59 2.43
N ALA A 54 6.73 -6.36 2.95
CA ALA A 54 7.66 -5.31 2.54
C ALA A 54 9.13 -5.71 2.70
N LEU A 55 9.43 -6.51 3.73
CA LEU A 55 10.78 -6.98 4.04
C LEU A 55 10.81 -8.53 4.09
N PRO A 56 12.00 -9.15 4.03
CA PRO A 56 12.17 -10.52 4.48
C PRO A 56 11.78 -10.69 5.96
N LEU A 57 11.21 -11.85 6.33
CA LEU A 57 10.69 -12.12 7.69
C LEU A 57 11.73 -11.85 8.78
N GLU A 58 12.98 -12.23 8.55
CA GLU A 58 14.09 -12.09 9.48
C GLU A 58 14.43 -10.63 9.81
N LYS A 59 14.09 -9.68 8.93
CA LYS A 59 14.37 -8.25 9.14
C LYS A 59 13.38 -7.59 10.10
N TYR A 60 12.18 -8.15 10.27
CA TYR A 60 11.16 -7.53 11.12
C TYR A 60 11.65 -7.44 12.56
N ALA A 61 12.29 -8.48 13.11
CA ALA A 61 12.75 -8.50 14.50
C ALA A 61 13.63 -7.29 14.88
N ALA A 62 14.36 -6.73 13.91
CA ALA A 62 15.24 -5.58 14.11
C ALA A 62 14.51 -4.24 14.19
N LEU A 63 13.27 -4.12 13.68
CA LEU A 63 12.50 -2.87 13.71
C LEU A 63 12.05 -2.54 15.13
N LYS A 64 12.47 -1.38 15.65
CA LYS A 64 12.16 -0.89 16.99
C LYS A 64 11.31 0.38 16.93
N GLY A 65 10.00 0.18 17.07
CA GLY A 65 9.03 1.28 17.15
C GLY A 65 8.77 1.96 15.81
N PHE A 66 8.03 3.07 15.88
CA PHE A 66 7.49 3.75 14.69
C PHE A 66 8.56 4.28 13.74
N GLY A 67 9.67 4.81 14.25
CA GLY A 67 10.72 5.41 13.42
C GLY A 67 11.31 4.41 12.42
N ASP A 68 11.71 3.24 12.91
CA ASP A 68 12.28 2.17 12.07
C ASP A 68 11.25 1.63 11.08
N SER A 69 10.01 1.38 11.54
CA SER A 69 8.92 0.93 10.66
C SER A 69 8.61 1.94 9.56
N ASN A 70 8.56 3.24 9.87
CA ASN A 70 8.23 4.27 8.91
C ASN A 70 9.39 4.55 7.94
N ALA A 71 10.65 4.38 8.38
CA ALA A 71 11.80 4.43 7.50
C ALA A 71 11.77 3.27 6.48
N ALA A 72 11.55 2.04 6.96
CA ALA A 72 11.38 0.88 6.09
C ALA A 72 10.17 1.02 5.15
N TRP A 73 9.07 1.61 5.64
CA TRP A 73 7.88 1.91 4.85
C TRP A 73 8.23 2.86 3.71
N LEU A 74 8.98 3.93 4.00
CA LEU A 74 9.30 4.95 3.01
C LEU A 74 10.15 4.40 1.87
N ASP A 75 11.18 3.62 2.20
CA ASP A 75 12.05 3.00 1.20
C ASP A 75 11.24 2.05 0.30
N ALA A 76 10.49 1.13 0.91
CA ALA A 76 9.66 0.18 0.16
C ALA A 76 8.53 0.87 -0.62
N ALA A 77 7.98 1.98 -0.11
CA ALA A 77 6.82 2.65 -0.70
C ALA A 77 7.19 3.35 -1.99
N VAL A 78 8.32 4.03 -2.01
CA VAL A 78 8.78 4.73 -3.20
C VAL A 78 9.14 3.71 -4.31
N ASP A 79 9.81 2.61 -3.96
CA ASP A 79 10.12 1.52 -4.90
C ASP A 79 8.86 0.86 -5.48
N LEU A 80 7.92 0.46 -4.61
CA LEU A 80 6.72 -0.22 -5.06
C LEU A 80 5.78 0.72 -5.84
N ALA A 81 5.65 1.98 -5.42
CA ALA A 81 4.85 2.97 -6.13
C ALA A 81 5.41 3.25 -7.54
N GLU A 82 6.72 3.36 -7.67
CA GLU A 82 7.38 3.52 -8.97
C GLU A 82 7.08 2.36 -9.91
N ASN A 83 7.31 1.12 -9.46
CA ASN A 83 7.03 -0.07 -10.25
C ASN A 83 5.55 -0.15 -10.66
N THR A 84 4.64 0.20 -9.74
CA THR A 84 3.19 0.16 -9.98
C THR A 84 2.76 1.18 -11.02
N VAL A 85 3.28 2.41 -10.94
CA VAL A 85 2.96 3.50 -11.87
C VAL A 85 3.56 3.26 -13.24
N GLN A 86 4.83 2.83 -13.32
CA GLN A 86 5.47 2.50 -14.60
C GLN A 86 4.69 1.36 -15.28
N SER A 87 4.41 0.27 -14.56
CA SER A 87 3.61 -0.85 -15.10
C SER A 87 2.22 -0.42 -15.58
N LEU A 88 1.61 0.57 -14.92
CA LEU A 88 0.32 1.14 -15.31
C LEU A 88 0.43 1.94 -16.60
N LEU A 89 1.41 2.83 -16.70
CA LEU A 89 1.65 3.66 -17.88
C LEU A 89 2.03 2.80 -19.09
N ASP A 90 2.95 1.86 -18.91
CA ASP A 90 3.40 0.92 -19.94
C ASP A 90 2.24 0.08 -20.50
N SER A 91 1.24 -0.23 -19.66
CA SER A 91 0.10 -1.05 -20.08
C SER A 91 -0.80 -0.41 -21.13
N VAL A 92 -0.71 0.90 -21.30
CA VAL A 92 -1.52 1.68 -22.23
C VAL A 92 -0.67 2.63 -23.09
N ASP A 93 0.65 2.43 -23.10
CA ASP A 93 1.62 3.27 -23.82
C ASP A 93 1.46 4.78 -23.52
N ALA A 94 1.15 5.10 -22.25
CA ALA A 94 1.00 6.48 -21.78
C ALA A 94 2.33 7.00 -21.24
N ARG A 95 2.58 8.30 -21.38
CA ARG A 95 3.79 8.93 -20.88
C ARG A 95 3.52 9.63 -19.54
N PRO A 96 4.47 9.65 -18.59
CA PRO A 96 4.29 10.36 -17.32
C PRO A 96 3.91 11.82 -17.48
N GLU A 97 4.42 12.49 -18.52
CA GLU A 97 4.16 13.88 -18.83
C GLU A 97 2.69 14.17 -19.18
N GLU A 98 1.91 13.14 -19.48
CA GLU A 98 0.49 13.24 -19.84
C GLU A 98 -0.42 13.22 -18.60
N ILE A 99 0.14 13.14 -17.40
CA ILE A 99 -0.60 13.04 -16.13
C ILE A 99 -0.60 14.37 -15.39
N GLN A 100 -1.79 14.98 -15.21
CA GLN A 100 -1.94 16.30 -14.57
C GLN A 100 -2.24 16.23 -13.06
N LEU A 101 -2.68 15.07 -12.56
CA LEU A 101 -2.95 14.85 -11.15
C LEU A 101 -2.43 13.49 -10.68
N LEU A 102 -1.66 13.51 -9.60
CA LEU A 102 -1.20 12.32 -8.88
C LEU A 102 -1.83 12.31 -7.49
N VAL A 103 -2.72 11.35 -7.24
CA VAL A 103 -3.37 11.12 -5.95
C VAL A 103 -2.70 9.89 -5.32
N SER A 104 -2.32 9.96 -4.05
CA SER A 104 -1.97 8.77 -3.28
C SER A 104 -2.90 8.58 -2.09
N THR A 105 -3.05 7.34 -1.65
CA THR A 105 -3.70 7.02 -0.39
C THR A 105 -2.96 5.92 0.35
N THR A 106 -2.78 6.12 1.65
CA THR A 106 -2.18 5.16 2.56
C THR A 106 -2.63 5.44 4.00
N VAL A 107 -2.61 4.42 4.86
CA VAL A 107 -2.74 4.57 6.32
C VAL A 107 -1.57 3.94 7.08
N THR A 108 -0.69 3.22 6.39
CA THR A 108 0.39 2.41 6.99
C THR A 108 1.72 3.15 7.18
N GLY A 109 1.86 4.35 6.62
CA GLY A 109 3.04 5.19 6.83
C GLY A 109 2.81 6.66 6.50
N ILE A 110 3.74 7.50 6.94
CA ILE A 110 3.66 8.96 6.84
C ILE A 110 4.97 9.49 6.24
N ALA A 111 4.87 10.39 5.26
CA ALA A 111 6.02 10.99 4.61
C ALA A 111 5.90 12.50 4.42
N VAL A 112 6.97 13.20 4.75
CA VAL A 112 7.20 14.60 4.37
C VAL A 112 8.61 14.69 3.76
N PRO A 113 8.78 15.11 2.50
CA PRO A 113 7.77 15.30 1.46
C PRO A 113 6.92 14.04 1.20
N SER A 114 5.72 14.21 0.64
CA SER A 114 4.74 13.13 0.41
C SER A 114 5.23 12.07 -0.59
N LEU A 115 4.55 10.92 -0.64
CA LEU A 115 4.89 9.82 -1.55
C LEU A 115 4.95 10.28 -3.01
N GLU A 116 3.99 11.08 -3.46
CA GLU A 116 3.95 11.61 -4.82
C GLU A 116 5.12 12.54 -5.10
N ALA A 117 5.49 13.39 -4.12
CA ALA A 117 6.63 14.30 -4.29
C ALA A 117 7.93 13.52 -4.46
N ARG A 118 8.08 12.42 -3.73
CA ARG A 118 9.25 11.53 -3.82
C ARG A 118 9.24 10.77 -5.14
N LEU A 119 8.08 10.31 -5.57
CA LEU A 119 7.91 9.61 -6.84
C LEU A 119 8.26 10.50 -8.04
N MET A 120 7.92 11.79 -8.00
CA MET A 120 8.29 12.76 -9.04
C MET A 120 9.81 13.01 -9.15
N ASN A 121 10.62 12.55 -8.20
CA ASN A 121 12.10 12.55 -8.35
C ASN A 121 12.62 11.31 -9.10
N ARG A 122 11.78 10.30 -9.34
CA ARG A 122 12.13 9.04 -10.01
C ARG A 122 11.47 8.90 -11.37
N ILE A 123 10.23 9.35 -11.48
CA ILE A 123 9.46 9.38 -12.73
C ILE A 123 9.33 10.82 -13.21
N ALA A 124 9.65 11.06 -14.48
CA ALA A 124 9.66 12.38 -15.13
C ALA A 124 8.25 12.90 -15.46
N PHE A 125 7.41 13.09 -14.43
CA PHE A 125 6.17 13.85 -14.57
C PHE A 125 6.44 15.32 -14.94
N GLN A 126 5.41 16.03 -15.44
CA GLN A 126 5.53 17.47 -15.65
C GLN A 126 5.74 18.20 -14.32
N THR A 127 6.46 19.33 -14.37
CA THR A 127 6.77 20.12 -13.18
C THR A 127 5.55 20.80 -12.56
N ASP A 128 4.45 20.90 -13.31
CA ASP A 128 3.15 21.40 -12.87
C ASP A 128 2.12 20.31 -12.55
N THR A 129 2.51 19.01 -12.58
CA THR A 129 1.66 17.91 -12.12
C THR A 129 1.25 18.14 -10.67
N ARG A 130 -0.06 18.13 -10.42
CA ARG A 130 -0.64 18.37 -9.10
C ARG A 130 -0.53 17.11 -8.26
N ARG A 131 -0.33 17.28 -6.94
CA ARG A 131 -0.29 16.19 -5.98
C ARG A 131 -1.45 16.27 -5.00
N MET A 132 -2.03 15.13 -4.66
CA MET A 132 -3.08 15.02 -3.65
C MET A 132 -2.81 13.82 -2.72
N PRO A 133 -1.97 14.00 -1.69
CA PRO A 133 -1.76 12.97 -0.67
C PRO A 133 -2.98 12.85 0.25
N LEU A 134 -3.57 11.66 0.30
CA LEU A 134 -4.66 11.32 1.20
C LEU A 134 -4.16 10.37 2.28
N PHE A 135 -4.35 10.73 3.55
CA PHE A 135 -3.97 9.91 4.70
C PHE A 135 -5.16 9.71 5.65
N GLY A 136 -5.23 8.53 6.28
CA GLY A 136 -6.19 8.25 7.36
C GLY A 136 -7.56 7.75 6.91
N LEU A 137 -7.74 7.38 5.64
CA LEU A 137 -8.99 6.82 5.12
C LEU A 137 -9.12 5.31 5.34
N GLY A 138 -7.99 4.61 5.57
CA GLY A 138 -7.94 3.17 5.74
C GLY A 138 -8.49 2.41 4.53
N CYS A 139 -9.25 1.34 4.77
CA CYS A 139 -9.79 0.47 3.72
C CYS A 139 -10.70 1.21 2.70
N LEU A 140 -11.21 2.40 3.03
CA LEU A 140 -12.00 3.23 2.11
C LEU A 140 -11.13 4.02 1.11
N GLY A 141 -9.82 4.10 1.33
CA GLY A 141 -8.89 4.98 0.61
C GLY A 141 -8.99 4.88 -0.90
N GLY A 142 -9.10 3.67 -1.45
CA GLY A 142 -9.22 3.46 -2.89
C GLY A 142 -10.47 4.12 -3.50
N ALA A 143 -11.65 3.86 -2.93
CA ALA A 143 -12.90 4.45 -3.42
C ALA A 143 -12.95 5.97 -3.23
N ALA A 144 -12.48 6.46 -2.08
CA ALA A 144 -12.38 7.89 -1.81
C ALA A 144 -11.39 8.58 -2.76
N GLY A 145 -10.25 7.95 -3.06
CA GLY A 145 -9.26 8.43 -4.01
C GLY A 145 -9.82 8.54 -5.44
N ILE A 146 -10.56 7.51 -5.88
CA ILE A 146 -11.25 7.53 -7.19
C ILE A 146 -12.25 8.68 -7.24
N SER A 147 -13.04 8.86 -6.18
CA SER A 147 -14.02 9.96 -6.08
C SER A 147 -13.34 11.33 -6.21
N ARG A 148 -12.21 11.54 -5.53
CA ARG A 148 -11.45 12.80 -5.59
C ARG A 148 -10.85 13.05 -6.97
N ALA A 149 -10.28 12.02 -7.61
CA ALA A 149 -9.77 12.13 -8.97
C ALA A 149 -10.89 12.43 -9.98
N ALA A 150 -12.04 11.76 -9.87
CA ALA A 150 -13.20 11.98 -10.74
C ALA A 150 -13.79 13.40 -10.58
N GLU A 151 -13.83 13.93 -9.36
CA GLU A 151 -14.24 15.33 -9.11
C GLU A 151 -13.30 16.33 -9.80
N TYR A 152 -12.00 16.11 -9.73
CA TYR A 152 -11.00 16.93 -10.42
C TYR A 152 -11.19 16.89 -11.95
N LEU A 153 -11.35 15.70 -12.52
CA LEU A 153 -11.51 15.47 -13.96
C LEU A 153 -12.83 16.03 -14.50
N ARG A 154 -13.87 16.16 -13.65
CA ARG A 154 -15.11 16.86 -14.03
C ARG A 154 -14.87 18.34 -14.37
N GLY A 155 -13.93 18.99 -13.69
CA GLY A 155 -13.51 20.36 -13.98
C GLY A 155 -12.43 20.46 -15.07
N HIS A 156 -11.79 19.34 -15.42
CA HIS A 156 -10.71 19.27 -16.40
C HIS A 156 -10.91 18.08 -17.36
N PRO A 157 -11.87 18.15 -18.30
CA PRO A 157 -12.23 17.02 -19.16
C PRO A 157 -11.10 16.51 -20.06
N ASP A 158 -10.07 17.33 -20.31
CA ASP A 158 -8.89 16.99 -21.11
C ASP A 158 -7.71 16.42 -20.30
N HIS A 159 -7.86 16.27 -18.99
CA HIS A 159 -6.78 15.80 -18.12
C HIS A 159 -6.86 14.28 -17.87
N ALA A 160 -5.73 13.74 -17.41
CA ALA A 160 -5.58 12.42 -16.82
C ALA A 160 -5.09 12.53 -15.38
N ALA A 161 -5.52 11.57 -14.56
CA ALA A 161 -5.16 11.46 -13.16
C ALA A 161 -4.74 10.02 -12.84
N ILE A 162 -3.72 9.86 -12.01
CA ILE A 162 -3.36 8.56 -11.43
C ILE A 162 -3.73 8.58 -9.96
N LEU A 163 -4.42 7.53 -9.50
CA LEU A 163 -4.53 7.19 -8.09
C LEU A 163 -3.59 6.04 -7.77
N ILE A 164 -2.83 6.14 -6.68
CA ILE A 164 -2.02 5.06 -6.11
C ILE A 164 -2.52 4.77 -4.69
N ALA A 165 -2.98 3.55 -4.45
CA ALA A 165 -3.24 3.04 -3.10
C ALA A 165 -2.10 2.09 -2.73
N LEU A 166 -1.40 2.36 -1.63
CA LEU A 166 -0.22 1.58 -1.22
C LEU A 166 -0.25 1.34 0.29
N GLU A 167 -0.09 0.08 0.69
CA GLU A 167 -0.13 -0.32 2.09
C GLU A 167 0.94 -1.36 2.44
N PHE A 168 1.60 -1.16 3.59
CA PHE A 168 2.53 -2.12 4.20
C PHE A 168 2.10 -2.46 5.63
N CYS A 169 1.00 -3.20 5.76
CA CYS A 169 0.45 -3.59 7.05
C CYS A 169 1.43 -4.43 7.88
N SER A 170 2.32 -5.18 7.24
CA SER A 170 3.38 -5.93 7.92
C SER A 170 4.28 -5.04 8.79
N LEU A 171 4.52 -3.79 8.37
CA LEU A 171 5.35 -2.82 9.09
C LEU A 171 4.61 -2.15 10.25
N THR A 172 3.29 -2.35 10.34
CA THR A 172 2.43 -1.81 11.41
C THR A 172 2.14 -2.80 12.54
N LEU A 173 2.73 -3.99 12.48
CA LEU A 173 2.51 -5.05 13.47
C LEU A 173 2.78 -4.58 14.90
N GLN A 174 1.77 -4.67 15.76
CA GLN A 174 1.88 -4.37 17.18
C GLN A 174 2.26 -5.65 17.94
N ARG A 175 3.56 -5.89 18.12
CA ARG A 175 4.05 -7.13 18.78
C ARG A 175 3.64 -7.24 20.24
N GLU A 176 3.42 -6.09 20.89
CA GLU A 176 3.09 -6.07 22.31
C GLU A 176 1.60 -6.19 22.60
N ASP A 177 0.75 -6.01 21.58
CA ASP A 177 -0.69 -6.13 21.69
C ASP A 177 -1.14 -7.58 21.46
N LEU A 178 -1.64 -8.23 22.51
CA LEU A 178 -2.18 -9.60 22.45
C LEU A 178 -3.71 -9.63 22.35
N SER A 179 -4.34 -8.52 21.97
CA SER A 179 -5.78 -8.44 21.76
C SER A 179 -6.23 -9.33 20.58
N ILE A 180 -7.46 -9.83 20.66
CA ILE A 180 -8.08 -10.60 19.56
C ILE A 180 -8.09 -9.77 18.27
N ALA A 181 -8.32 -8.46 18.36
CA ALA A 181 -8.31 -7.57 17.21
C ALA A 181 -6.95 -7.57 16.49
N ASN A 182 -5.85 -7.45 17.24
CA ASN A 182 -4.51 -7.50 16.65
C ASN A 182 -4.17 -8.89 16.08
N ILE A 183 -4.62 -9.97 16.74
CA ILE A 183 -4.40 -11.35 16.27
C ILE A 183 -5.13 -11.64 14.95
N VAL A 184 -6.38 -11.19 14.84
CA VAL A 184 -7.13 -11.28 13.58
C VAL A 184 -6.48 -10.42 12.51
N SER A 185 -6.09 -9.19 12.86
CA SER A 185 -5.42 -8.26 11.95
C SER A 185 -4.11 -8.83 11.40
N SER A 186 -3.31 -9.47 12.26
CA SER A 186 -2.03 -10.10 11.88
C SER A 186 -2.19 -11.34 11.00
N GLY A 187 -3.38 -11.93 10.94
CA GLY A 187 -3.72 -13.00 10.00
C GLY A 187 -4.28 -12.49 8.67
N LEU A 188 -4.95 -11.34 8.68
CA LEU A 188 -5.70 -10.80 7.54
C LEU A 188 -4.87 -9.90 6.63
N PHE A 189 -4.15 -8.93 7.21
CA PHE A 189 -3.55 -7.87 6.42
C PHE A 189 -2.21 -8.27 5.81
N GLY A 190 -2.00 -7.90 4.55
CA GLY A 190 -0.73 -8.05 3.83
C GLY A 190 -0.36 -6.76 3.12
N ASP A 191 0.71 -6.83 2.33
CA ASP A 191 1.33 -5.66 1.73
C ASP A 191 1.13 -5.61 0.21
N GLY A 192 0.97 -4.41 -0.34
CA GLY A 192 0.82 -4.24 -1.78
C GLY A 192 0.49 -2.82 -2.20
N ALA A 193 0.47 -2.63 -3.52
CA ALA A 193 0.07 -1.39 -4.16
C ALA A 193 -0.88 -1.67 -5.34
N ALA A 194 -1.77 -0.73 -5.57
CA ALA A 194 -2.63 -0.68 -6.74
C ALA A 194 -2.61 0.74 -7.31
N ALA A 195 -2.58 0.87 -8.63
CA ALA A 195 -2.74 2.14 -9.30
C ALA A 195 -3.85 2.09 -10.34
N VAL A 196 -4.54 3.21 -10.52
CA VAL A 196 -5.62 3.40 -11.49
C VAL A 196 -5.36 4.67 -12.28
N LEU A 197 -5.40 4.55 -13.61
CA LEU A 197 -5.37 5.69 -14.52
C LEU A 197 -6.82 6.08 -14.85
N LEU A 198 -7.17 7.34 -14.60
CA LEU A 198 -8.45 7.94 -14.95
C LEU A 198 -8.24 9.04 -15.98
N ALA A 199 -9.15 9.14 -16.95
CA ALA A 199 -9.19 10.22 -17.92
C ALA A 199 -10.52 10.95 -17.85
N GLY A 200 -10.49 12.27 -18.05
CA GLY A 200 -11.70 13.03 -18.35
C GLY A 200 -12.28 12.63 -19.70
N GLU A 201 -13.57 12.88 -19.88
CA GLU A 201 -14.23 12.76 -21.17
C GLU A 201 -14.96 14.08 -21.46
N LYS A 202 -14.65 14.64 -22.63
CA LYS A 202 -15.38 15.73 -23.27
C LYS A 202 -16.80 15.31 -23.67
#